data_AF-A0A1Y3B9W5-F1
#
_entry.id   AF-A0A1Y3B9W5-F1
#
_cell.length_a   1.000
_cell.length_b   1.000
_cell.length_c   1.000
_cell.angle_alpha   90.00
_cell.angle_beta   90.00
_cell.angle_gamma   90.00
#
_symmetry.space_group_name_H-M   'P 1'
#
loop_
_entity.id
_entity.type
_entity.pdbx_description
1 polymer ?
#
loop_
_entity_poly.entity_id
_entity_poly.type
_entity_poly.pdbx_seq_one_letter_code
_entity_poly.pdbx_strand_id
1 'polypeptide(L)' 'MCHKHYSGSDCSQLSCSLNCGQHGSCREGRCICDDDWYGSNCQHKKCDIRCVEHGKCHNGTCHCQNGWMGKHCTLKC' A
#
# COMPACT_ATOMS: atom_id res chain seq x y z
N MET A 1 -11.75 -20.49 15.27
CA MET A 1 -10.42 -20.03 15.73
C MET A 1 -9.39 -20.59 14.76
N CYS A 2 -8.70 -19.75 13.99
CA CYS A 2 -7.67 -20.21 13.06
C CYS A 2 -6.36 -20.55 13.79
N HIS A 3 -5.55 -21.45 13.21
CA HIS A 3 -4.21 -21.77 13.71
C HIS A 3 -3.29 -20.54 13.66
N LYS A 4 -2.30 -20.45 14.56
CA LYS A 4 -1.22 -19.47 14.45
C LYS A 4 -0.62 -19.56 13.05
N HIS A 5 -0.48 -18.42 12.38
CA HIS A 5 -0.07 -18.32 10.99
C HIS A 5 -1.14 -18.72 9.95
N TYR A 6 -2.44 -18.61 10.28
CA TYR A 6 -3.53 -18.65 9.30
C TYR A 6 -4.60 -17.55 9.54
N SER A 7 -5.18 -17.04 8.46
CA SER A 7 -6.23 -15.99 8.46
C SER A 7 -7.27 -16.22 7.35
N GLY A 8 -8.31 -15.39 7.31
CA GLY A 8 -9.45 -15.52 6.39
C GLY A 8 -10.66 -16.21 7.01
N SER A 9 -11.84 -16.07 6.38
CA SER A 9 -13.11 -16.69 6.82
C SER A 9 -13.01 -18.21 6.97
N ASP A 10 -12.19 -18.83 6.13
CA ASP A 10 -12.00 -20.28 6.04
C ASP A 10 -10.63 -20.73 6.54
N CYS A 11 -9.87 -19.85 7.22
CA CYS A 11 -8.51 -20.09 7.69
C CYS A 11 -7.55 -20.62 6.61
N SER A 12 -7.85 -20.43 5.33
CA SER A 12 -7.09 -21.00 4.20
C SER A 12 -5.93 -20.11 3.78
N GLN A 13 -5.88 -18.87 4.26
CA GLN A 13 -4.76 -17.97 3.97
C GLN A 13 -3.65 -18.23 4.97
N LEU A 14 -2.51 -18.70 4.48
CA LEU A 14 -1.28 -18.77 5.26
C LEU A 14 -0.94 -17.35 5.74
N SER A 15 -1.01 -17.12 7.05
CA SER A 15 -0.48 -15.90 7.68
C SER A 15 1.04 -16.00 7.64
N CYS A 16 1.60 -15.45 6.56
CA CYS A 16 3.00 -15.11 6.44
C CYS A 16 3.53 -14.61 7.80
N SER A 17 4.74 -15.04 8.19
CA SER A 17 5.41 -14.48 9.38
C SER A 17 5.52 -12.95 9.30
N LEU A 18 5.61 -12.42 8.08
CA LEU A 18 5.40 -11.02 7.74
C LEU A 18 3.89 -10.75 7.61
N ASN A 19 3.34 -9.90 8.48
CA ASN A 19 1.99 -9.38 8.35
C ASN A 19 1.89 -8.53 7.07
N CYS A 20 1.50 -9.10 5.92
CA CYS A 20 1.35 -8.39 4.65
C CYS A 20 0.24 -7.31 4.63
N GLY A 21 -0.38 -7.02 5.79
CA GLY A 21 -1.44 -6.03 5.96
C GLY A 21 -2.76 -6.43 5.30
N GLN A 22 -3.62 -5.44 5.08
CA GLN A 22 -4.86 -5.58 4.28
C GLN A 22 -4.63 -5.32 2.77
N HIS A 23 -3.44 -4.90 2.37
CA HIS A 23 -3.12 -4.41 1.03
C HIS A 23 -2.11 -5.32 0.30
N GLY A 24 -2.06 -6.57 0.73
CA GLY A 24 -1.17 -7.58 0.19
C GLY A 24 -1.64 -8.97 0.57
N SER A 25 -1.32 -9.93 -0.29
CA SER A 25 -1.64 -11.33 -0.11
C SER A 25 -0.37 -12.14 0.09
N CYS A 26 -0.37 -13.04 1.06
CA CYS A 26 0.72 -13.98 1.25
C CYS A 26 0.63 -15.09 0.20
N ARG A 27 1.66 -15.25 -0.63
CA ARG A 27 1.79 -16.36 -1.59
C ARG A 27 3.16 -16.98 -1.46
N GLU A 28 3.21 -18.29 -1.19
CA GLU A 28 4.46 -19.07 -1.10
C GLU A 28 5.52 -18.46 -0.14
N GLY A 29 5.07 -17.87 0.98
CA GLY A 29 5.98 -17.26 1.96
C GLY A 29 6.50 -15.86 1.59
N ARG A 30 5.99 -15.25 0.50
CA ARG A 30 6.26 -13.87 0.13
C ARG A 30 4.98 -13.02 0.16
N CYS A 31 5.10 -11.77 0.57
CA CYS A 31 4.02 -10.79 0.45
C CYS A 31 3.95 -10.29 -1.00
N ILE A 32 2.82 -10.55 -1.65
CA ILE A 32 2.46 -9.98 -2.95
C ILE A 32 1.57 -8.77 -2.68
N CYS A 33 2.07 -7.57 -2.93
CA CYS A 33 1.34 -6.32 -2.69
C CYS A 33 0.40 -5.99 -3.85
N ASP A 34 -0.69 -5.30 -3.55
CA ASP A 34 -1.55 -4.70 -4.59
C ASP A 34 -0.80 -3.65 -5.42
N ASP A 35 -1.31 -3.31 -6.61
CA ASP A 35 -0.64 -2.42 -7.60
C ASP A 35 -0.08 -1.12 -6.99
N ASP A 36 -0.80 -0.53 -6.05
CA ASP A 36 -0.45 0.71 -5.35
C ASP A 36 0.35 0.49 -4.06
N TRP A 37 0.80 -0.71 -3.73
CA TRP A 37 1.50 -1.00 -2.49
C TRP A 37 2.84 -1.68 -2.73
N TYR A 38 3.77 -1.49 -1.81
CA TYR A 38 5.12 -2.04 -1.87
C TYR A 38 5.76 -2.11 -0.47
N GLY A 39 6.94 -2.73 -0.42
CA GLY A 39 7.65 -3.01 0.82
C GLY A 39 7.49 -4.47 1.25
N SER A 40 8.30 -4.89 2.22
CA SER A 40 8.40 -6.28 2.69
C SER A 40 7.07 -6.84 3.21
N ASN A 41 6.17 -5.96 3.64
CA ASN A 41 4.87 -6.28 4.19
C ASN A 41 3.76 -5.37 3.63
N CYS A 42 3.96 -4.83 2.43
CA CYS A 42 2.97 -3.98 1.74
C CYS A 42 2.50 -2.80 2.61
N GLN A 43 3.41 -2.25 3.42
CA GLN A 43 3.11 -1.13 4.32
C GLN A 43 3.25 0.24 3.63
N HIS A 44 3.98 0.30 2.52
CA HIS A 44 4.19 1.54 1.80
C HIS A 44 3.24 1.61 0.63
N LYS A 45 2.47 2.69 0.57
CA LYS A 45 1.61 2.98 -0.57
C LYS A 45 2.39 3.81 -1.60
N LYS A 46 2.39 3.37 -2.86
CA LYS A 46 2.85 4.17 -4.00
C LYS A 46 1.93 5.36 -4.14
N CYS A 47 2.50 6.52 -4.47
CA CYS A 47 1.66 7.64 -4.88
C CYS A 47 1.30 7.51 -6.34
N ASP A 48 0.16 8.09 -6.68
CA ASP A 48 -0.30 8.24 -8.05
C ASP A 48 0.77 8.96 -8.88
N ILE A 49 0.94 8.57 -10.14
CA ILE A 49 1.93 9.19 -11.03
C ILE A 49 1.70 10.71 -11.22
N ARG A 50 0.47 11.18 -11.10
CA ARG A 50 0.15 12.62 -11.20
C ARG A 50 0.69 13.42 -10.02
N CYS A 51 0.90 12.75 -8.89
CA CYS A 51 1.52 13.32 -7.70
C CYS A 51 2.92 13.85 -7.97
N VAL A 52 3.70 13.14 -8.80
CA VAL A 52 5.10 13.48 -9.05
C VAL A 52 5.26 14.61 -10.06
N GLU A 53 4.18 15.03 -10.73
CA GLU A 53 4.19 16.20 -11.63
C GLU A 53 4.30 17.51 -10.84
N HIS A 54 3.52 17.64 -9.76
CA HIS A 54 3.38 18.89 -8.98
C HIS A 54 3.50 18.71 -7.47
N GLY A 55 4.13 17.62 -7.05
CA GLY A 55 4.26 17.25 -5.65
C GLY A 55 5.35 16.22 -5.41
N LYS A 56 5.52 15.87 -4.13
CA LYS A 56 6.41 14.81 -3.68
C LYS A 56 5.60 13.73 -3.01
N CYS A 57 5.84 12.49 -3.42
CA CYS A 57 5.28 11.33 -2.76
C CYS A 57 5.99 11.05 -1.44
N HIS A 58 5.22 10.96 -0.36
CA HIS A 58 5.72 10.48 0.92
C HIS A 58 4.73 9.48 1.52
N ASN A 59 5.10 8.20 1.51
CA ASN A 59 4.32 7.10 2.10
C ASN A 59 2.84 7.06 1.65
N GLY A 60 2.59 7.24 0.36
CA GLY A 60 1.24 7.27 -0.23
C GLY A 60 0.50 8.59 -0.10
N THR A 61 1.10 9.59 0.55
CA THR A 61 0.58 10.95 0.66
C THR A 61 1.33 11.88 -0.28
N CYS A 62 0.58 12.68 -1.04
CA CYS A 62 1.13 13.68 -1.95
C CYS A 62 1.30 15.01 -1.25
N HIS A 63 2.55 15.45 -1.14
CA HIS A 63 2.90 16.78 -0.65
C HIS A 63 3.00 17.72 -1.86
N CYS A 64 1.97 18.54 -2.06
CA CYS A 64 1.88 19.43 -3.22
C CYS A 64 2.82 20.63 -3.09
N GLN A 65 3.30 21.09 -4.25
CA GLN A 65 4.02 22.35 -4.37
C GLN A 65 3.08 23.54 -4.19
N ASN A 66 3.65 24.71 -3.87
CA ASN A 66 2.87 25.94 -3.68
C ASN A 66 2.02 26.26 -4.91
N GLY A 67 0.73 26.50 -4.71
CA GLY A 67 -0.24 26.75 -5.79
C GLY A 67 -0.90 25.49 -6.36
N TRP A 68 -0.56 24.31 -5.86
CA TRP A 68 -1.21 23.05 -6.19
C TRP A 68 -1.87 22.41 -4.95
N MET A 69 -2.99 21.74 -5.17
CA MET A 69 -3.83 21.13 -4.15
C MET A 69 -4.57 19.90 -4.69
N GLY A 70 -5.29 19.22 -3.80
CA GLY A 70 -5.97 17.95 -4.09
C GLY A 70 -5.09 16.73 -3.81
N LYS A 71 -5.72 15.55 -3.75
CA LYS A 71 -5.09 14.28 -3.35
C LYS A 71 -3.87 13.89 -4.20
N HIS A 72 -3.81 14.38 -5.44
CA HIS A 72 -2.76 14.08 -6.42
C HIS A 72 -2.05 15.35 -6.92
N CYS A 73 -2.24 16.49 -6.26
CA CYS A 73 -1.65 17.77 -6.66
C CYS A 73 -2.00 18.19 -8.10
N THR A 74 -3.18 17.79 -8.59
CA THR A 74 -3.65 18.08 -9.95
C THR A 74 -4.53 19.32 -10.02
N LEU A 75 -4.93 19.89 -8.88
CA LEU A 75 -5.78 21.09 -8.82
C LEU A 75 -4.90 22.30 -8.54
N LYS A 76 -5.03 23.33 -9.36
CA LYS A 76 -4.33 24.60 -9.15
C LYS A 76 -5.21 25.55 -8.32
N CYS A 77 -4.60 26.28 -7.39
CA CYS A 77 -5.26 27.35 -6.63
C CYS A 77 -5.60 28.56 -7.49
#